data_AF-A0A961KVU8-F1
#
_entry.id   AF-A0A961KVU8-F1
#
_cell.length_a   1.000
_cell.length_b   1.000
_cell.length_c   1.000
_cell.angle_alpha   90.00
_cell.angle_beta   90.00
_cell.angle_gamma   90.00
#
_symmetry.space_group_name_H-M   'P 1'
#
loop_
_entity.id
_entity.type
_entity.pdbx_description
1 polymer ?
#
loop_
_entity_poly.entity_id
_entity_poly.type
_entity_poly.pdbx_seq_one_letter_code
_entity_poly.pdbx_strand_id
1 'polypeptide(L)'
;MENERIEVLLHPPLLRAAREVAHERDISLGQLIRDALVREVALAHRKARSPVRADKRQIEMLRARLATDFAYARNWSDLAERLRRHHMVLREAGGGLALFSIPGGGRLCKASDLGYSLQTLAQKYRAPFPGLKTGRANLFAVTTHPDETEVVAKW
;
A
#
# COMPACT_ATOMS: atom_id res chain seq x y z
N MET A 1 32.95 -10.24 -23.23
CA MET A 1 32.53 -9.33 -22.13
C MET A 1 33.78 -8.67 -21.63
N GLU A 2 33.78 -7.35 -21.59
CA GLU A 2 34.91 -6.55 -21.13
C GLU A 2 34.98 -6.60 -19.60
N ASN A 3 36.16 -6.83 -19.04
CA ASN A 3 36.35 -6.93 -17.59
C ASN A 3 36.92 -5.60 -17.08
N GLU A 4 36.16 -4.91 -16.24
CA GLU A 4 36.63 -3.71 -15.55
C GLU A 4 37.22 -4.06 -14.17
N ARG A 5 38.35 -3.43 -13.84
CA ARG A 5 39.02 -3.60 -12.54
C ARG A 5 38.59 -2.49 -11.59
N ILE A 6 38.14 -2.88 -10.40
CA ILE A 6 37.81 -1.97 -9.31
C ILE A 6 38.70 -2.27 -8.10
N GLU A 7 39.00 -1.22 -7.32
CA GLU A 7 39.70 -1.34 -6.04
C GLU A 7 38.74 -0.94 -4.92
N VAL A 8 38.69 -1.75 -3.87
CA VAL A 8 37.75 -1.57 -2.76
C VAL A 8 38.50 -1.76 -1.46
N LEU A 9 38.31 -0.82 -0.53
CA LEU A 9 38.85 -0.90 0.81
C LEU A 9 37.91 -1.74 1.69
N LEU A 10 38.45 -2.77 2.32
CA LEU A 10 37.72 -3.63 3.25
C LEU A 10 38.40 -3.60 4.61
N HIS A 11 37.61 -3.52 5.68
CA HIS A 11 38.16 -3.67 7.02
C HIS A 11 38.83 -5.05 7.17
N PRO A 12 40.01 -5.15 7.81
CA PRO A 12 40.75 -6.41 7.91
C PRO A 12 39.95 -7.62 8.43
N PRO A 13 39.04 -7.48 9.41
CA PRO A 13 38.19 -8.60 9.85
C PRO A 13 37.29 -9.14 8.75
N LEU A 14 36.70 -8.28 7.92
CA LEU A 14 35.82 -8.68 6.83
C LEU A 14 36.59 -9.41 5.73
N LEU A 15 37.79 -8.92 5.39
CA LEU A 15 38.65 -9.58 4.40
C LEU A 15 39.07 -10.99 4.85
N ARG A 16 39.35 -11.18 6.14
CA ARG A 16 39.66 -12.51 6.71
C ARG A 16 38.46 -13.44 6.60
N ALA A 17 37.30 -13.03 7.09
CA ALA A 17 36.08 -13.83 7.03
C ALA A 17 35.69 -14.18 5.57
N ALA A 18 35.83 -13.24 4.64
CA ALA A 18 35.56 -13.49 3.22
C ALA A 18 36.53 -14.52 2.61
N ARG A 19 37.81 -14.52 3.02
CA ARG A 19 38.79 -15.51 2.57
C ARG A 19 38.50 -16.89 3.14
N GLU A 20 38.10 -16.98 4.40
CA GLU A 20 37.68 -18.24 5.04
C GLU A 20 36.49 -18.85 4.29
N VAL A 21 35.44 -18.06 4.03
CA VAL A 21 34.28 -18.52 3.25
C VAL A 21 34.65 -18.94 1.82
N ALA A 22 35.56 -18.22 1.18
CA ALA A 22 36.03 -18.57 -0.17
C ALA A 22 36.79 -19.90 -0.16
N HIS A 23 37.65 -20.11 0.84
CA HIS A 23 38.41 -21.34 1.04
C HIS A 23 37.50 -22.54 1.34
N GLU A 24 36.54 -22.40 2.27
CA GLU A 24 35.55 -23.45 2.58
C GLU A 24 34.72 -23.88 1.36
N ARG A 25 34.54 -22.97 0.40
CA ARG A 25 33.77 -23.20 -0.84
C ARG A 25 34.63 -23.57 -2.04
N ASP A 26 35.95 -23.70 -1.87
CA ASP A 26 36.92 -23.97 -2.94
C ASP A 26 36.80 -23.00 -4.13
N ILE A 27 36.64 -21.70 -3.84
CA ILE A 27 36.57 -20.64 -4.85
C ILE A 27 37.52 -19.49 -4.53
N SER A 28 37.88 -18.71 -5.57
CA SER A 28 38.62 -17.48 -5.36
C SER A 28 37.79 -16.41 -4.65
N LEU A 29 38.43 -15.52 -3.89
CA LEU A 29 37.77 -14.34 -3.30
C LEU A 29 37.08 -13.48 -4.36
N GLY A 30 37.69 -13.33 -5.55
CA GLY A 30 37.09 -12.60 -6.66
C GLY A 30 35.80 -13.25 -7.16
N GLN A 31 35.73 -14.59 -7.20
CA GLN A 31 34.51 -15.31 -7.54
C GLN A 31 33.44 -15.11 -6.47
N LEU A 32 33.79 -15.21 -5.19
CA LEU A 32 32.87 -14.97 -4.08
C LEU A 32 32.25 -13.57 -4.16
N ILE A 33 33.07 -12.54 -4.43
CA ILE A 33 32.61 -11.15 -4.59
C ILE A 33 31.70 -11.01 -5.80
N ARG A 34 32.06 -11.58 -6.95
CA ARG A 34 31.20 -11.56 -8.15
C ARG A 34 29.86 -12.22 -7.88
N ASP A 35 29.84 -13.38 -7.25
CA ASP A 35 28.59 -14.10 -6.95
C ASP A 35 27.72 -13.32 -5.95
N ALA A 36 28.34 -12.68 -4.96
CA ALA A 36 27.64 -11.81 -4.02
C ALA A 36 27.03 -10.60 -4.73
N LEU A 37 27.79 -9.95 -5.62
CA LEU A 37 27.30 -8.83 -6.43
C LEU A 37 26.18 -9.25 -7.39
N VAL A 38 26.32 -10.39 -8.09
CA VAL A 38 25.26 -10.93 -8.97
C VAL A 38 23.98 -11.17 -8.16
N ARG A 39 24.08 -11.77 -6.97
CA ARG A 39 22.94 -11.98 -6.08
C ARG A 39 22.33 -10.66 -5.62
N GLU A 40 23.12 -9.72 -5.15
CA GLU A 40 22.63 -8.44 -4.63
C GLU A 40 22.01 -7.58 -5.73
N VAL A 41 22.62 -7.52 -6.92
CA VAL A 41 22.07 -6.86 -8.10
C VAL A 41 20.75 -7.53 -8.51
N ALA A 42 20.67 -8.86 -8.53
CA ALA A 42 19.43 -9.56 -8.84
C ALA A 42 18.33 -9.30 -7.78
N LEU A 43 18.68 -9.23 -6.49
CA LEU A 43 17.76 -8.87 -5.42
C LEU A 43 17.28 -7.42 -5.53
N ALA A 44 18.18 -6.48 -5.82
CA ALA A 44 17.86 -5.08 -6.06
C ALA A 44 16.95 -4.92 -7.29
N HIS A 45 17.23 -5.64 -8.38
CA HIS A 45 16.38 -5.64 -9.58
C HIS A 45 15.04 -6.32 -9.34
N ARG A 46 14.96 -7.37 -8.51
CA ARG A 46 13.68 -7.95 -8.07
C ARG A 46 12.88 -6.96 -7.21
N LYS A 47 13.52 -6.28 -6.26
CA LYS A 47 12.88 -5.23 -5.45
C LYS A 47 12.43 -4.04 -6.32
N ALA A 48 13.17 -3.68 -7.36
CA ALA A 48 12.83 -2.61 -8.29
C ALA A 48 11.74 -3.02 -9.32
N ARG A 49 11.70 -4.29 -9.76
CA ARG A 49 10.63 -4.83 -10.63
C ARG A 49 9.36 -5.25 -9.87
N SER A 50 9.44 -5.41 -8.55
CA SER A 50 8.39 -5.98 -7.70
C SER A 50 7.93 -5.12 -6.52
N PRO A 51 7.68 -3.81 -6.66
CA PRO A 51 6.70 -3.12 -5.81
C PRO A 51 5.31 -3.30 -6.44
N VAL A 52 5.13 -2.82 -7.67
CA VAL A 52 3.83 -2.72 -8.33
C VAL A 52 3.14 -4.07 -8.58
N ARG A 53 3.86 -5.15 -8.91
CA ARG A 53 3.25 -6.47 -9.16
C ARG A 53 2.95 -7.26 -7.89
N ALA A 54 3.80 -7.14 -6.86
CA ALA A 54 3.54 -7.72 -5.55
C ALA A 54 2.37 -6.98 -4.86
N ASP A 55 2.35 -5.65 -4.94
CA ASP A 55 1.24 -4.82 -4.48
C ASP A 55 -0.07 -5.20 -5.19
N LYS A 56 -0.06 -5.39 -6.52
CA LYS A 56 -1.25 -5.83 -7.26
C LYS A 56 -1.77 -7.19 -6.80
N ARG A 57 -0.91 -8.21 -6.63
CA ARG A 57 -1.35 -9.53 -6.14
C ARG A 57 -1.89 -9.44 -4.71
N GLN A 58 -1.24 -8.65 -3.87
CA GLN A 58 -1.69 -8.40 -2.50
C GLN A 58 -3.06 -7.69 -2.48
N ILE A 59 -3.24 -6.69 -3.34
CA ILE A 59 -4.51 -5.98 -3.51
C ILE A 59 -5.60 -6.93 -4.02
N GLU A 60 -5.33 -7.80 -4.99
CA GLU A 60 -6.32 -8.78 -5.46
C GLU A 60 -6.71 -9.78 -4.38
N MET A 61 -5.75 -10.27 -3.58
CA MET A 61 -6.06 -11.14 -2.44
C MET A 61 -6.90 -10.42 -1.37
N LEU A 62 -6.58 -9.15 -1.07
CA LEU A 62 -7.37 -8.34 -0.14
C LEU A 62 -8.77 -8.06 -0.70
N ARG A 63 -8.91 -7.81 -2.01
CA ARG A 63 -10.19 -7.61 -2.68
C ARG A 63 -11.04 -8.87 -2.57
N ALA A 64 -10.49 -10.03 -2.94
CA ALA A 64 -11.22 -11.30 -2.86
C ALA A 64 -11.67 -11.60 -1.42
N ARG A 65 -10.80 -11.37 -0.43
CA ARG A 65 -11.11 -11.61 0.99
C ARG A 65 -12.21 -10.69 1.51
N LEU A 66 -12.17 -9.40 1.15
CA LEU A 66 -13.06 -8.39 1.71
C LEU A 66 -14.29 -8.10 0.85
N ALA A 67 -14.39 -8.69 -0.34
CA ALA A 67 -15.50 -8.46 -1.28
C ALA A 67 -16.86 -8.64 -0.61
N THR A 68 -17.03 -9.73 0.15
CA THR A 68 -18.25 -10.04 0.89
C THR A 68 -18.55 -8.99 1.96
N ASP A 69 -17.55 -8.53 2.70
CA ASP A 69 -17.76 -7.53 3.75
C ASP A 69 -18.19 -6.18 3.19
N PHE A 70 -17.56 -5.74 2.10
CA PHE A 70 -17.95 -4.50 1.43
C PHE A 70 -19.30 -4.62 0.71
N ALA A 71 -19.61 -5.79 0.14
CA ALA A 71 -20.89 -6.04 -0.53
C ALA A 71 -22.06 -6.00 0.46
N TYR A 72 -21.94 -6.71 1.60
CA TYR A 72 -23.04 -6.90 2.54
C TYR A 72 -23.07 -5.93 3.73
N ALA A 73 -22.03 -5.12 3.94
CA ALA A 73 -22.10 -4.06 4.94
C ALA A 73 -23.25 -3.09 4.60
N ARG A 74 -24.06 -2.77 5.61
CA ARG A 74 -25.26 -1.93 5.48
C ARG A 74 -25.00 -0.46 5.79
N ASN A 75 -23.98 -0.18 6.59
CA ASN A 75 -23.59 1.17 6.99
C ASN A 75 -22.10 1.18 7.42
N TRP A 76 -21.60 2.35 7.77
CA TRP A 76 -20.20 2.53 8.18
C TRP A 76 -19.82 1.75 9.45
N SER A 77 -20.72 1.62 10.42
CA SER A 77 -20.46 0.89 11.66
C SER A 77 -20.35 -0.61 11.41
N ASP A 78 -21.29 -1.17 10.63
CA ASP A 78 -21.28 -2.58 10.18
C ASP A 78 -20.00 -2.90 9.40
N LEU A 79 -19.59 -2.02 8.47
CA LEU A 79 -18.33 -2.18 7.75
C LEU A 79 -17.12 -2.15 8.69
N ALA A 80 -17.09 -1.23 9.66
CA ALA A 80 -15.99 -1.13 10.62
C ALA A 80 -15.89 -2.37 11.52
N GLU A 81 -17.02 -2.93 11.94
CA GLU A 81 -17.07 -4.17 12.73
C GLU A 81 -16.55 -5.37 11.91
N ARG A 82 -17.00 -5.52 10.66
CA ARG A 82 -16.52 -6.55 9.74
C ARG A 82 -15.02 -6.46 9.50
N LEU A 83 -14.49 -5.27 9.22
CA LEU A 83 -13.05 -5.07 9.02
C LEU A 83 -12.24 -5.36 10.29
N ARG A 84 -12.77 -5.08 11.48
CA ARG A 84 -12.12 -5.40 12.76
C ARG A 84 -11.92 -6.90 12.96
N ARG A 85 -12.84 -7.75 12.48
CA ARG A 85 -12.68 -9.22 12.48
C ARG A 85 -11.49 -9.68 11.63
N HIS A 86 -11.01 -8.82 10.72
CA HIS A 86 -9.81 -9.04 9.91
C HIS A 86 -8.57 -8.31 10.42
N HIS A 87 -8.61 -7.75 11.63
CA HIS A 87 -7.54 -6.91 12.18
C HIS A 87 -7.20 -5.73 11.26
N MET A 88 -8.23 -5.14 10.65
CA MET A 88 -8.10 -3.99 9.75
C MET A 88 -9.02 -2.85 10.18
N VAL A 89 -8.64 -1.63 9.80
CA VAL A 89 -9.44 -0.43 10.00
C VAL A 89 -9.42 0.44 8.75
N LEU A 90 -10.55 1.05 8.43
CA LEU A 90 -10.67 2.03 7.35
C LEU A 90 -10.44 3.43 7.91
N ARG A 91 -9.61 4.24 7.24
CA ARG A 91 -9.34 5.63 7.64
C ARG A 91 -9.29 6.53 6.42
N GLU A 92 -9.51 7.82 6.65
CA GLU A 92 -9.26 8.85 5.64
C GLU A 92 -7.76 8.99 5.37
N ALA A 93 -7.38 9.04 4.09
CA ALA A 93 -6.02 9.31 3.65
C ALA A 93 -6.00 9.97 2.27
N GLY A 94 -5.45 11.19 2.19
CA GLY A 94 -5.23 11.89 0.91
C GLY A 94 -6.52 12.17 0.12
N GLY A 95 -7.62 12.52 0.79
CA GLY A 95 -8.91 12.84 0.16
C GLY A 95 -9.79 11.64 -0.18
N GLY A 96 -9.41 10.43 0.22
CA GLY A 96 -10.21 9.22 0.07
C GLY A 96 -10.06 8.28 1.26
N LEU A 97 -10.37 7.00 1.07
CA LEU A 97 -10.28 5.97 2.11
C LEU A 97 -9.08 5.04 1.85
N ALA A 98 -8.45 4.59 2.93
CA ALA A 98 -7.39 3.59 2.90
C ALA A 98 -7.55 2.60 4.05
N LEU A 99 -7.13 1.35 3.81
CA LEU A 99 -7.08 0.31 4.84
C LEU A 99 -5.75 0.35 5.57
N PHE A 100 -5.82 0.12 6.88
CA PHE A 100 -4.68 0.01 7.78
C PHE A 100 -4.79 -1.27 8.59
N SER A 101 -3.66 -1.93 8.86
CA SER A 101 -3.59 -3.06 9.78
C SER A 101 -3.64 -2.58 11.24
N ILE A 102 -4.22 -3.37 12.14
CA ILE A 102 -4.08 -3.22 13.58
C ILE A 102 -3.42 -4.48 14.19
N PRO A 103 -2.59 -4.35 15.23
CA PRO A 103 -2.23 -3.11 15.94
C PRO A 103 -1.14 -2.28 15.25
N GLY A 104 -0.42 -2.83 14.27
CA GLY A 104 0.79 -2.22 13.71
C GLY A 104 0.61 -0.90 12.95
N GLY A 105 -0.62 -0.50 12.62
CA GLY A 105 -0.93 0.80 12.00
C GLY A 105 -0.39 0.98 10.58
N GLY A 106 0.19 -0.06 9.98
CA GLY A 106 0.71 -0.03 8.61
C GLY A 106 -0.42 0.18 7.61
N ARG A 107 -0.20 1.09 6.65
CA ARG A 107 -1.11 1.29 5.52
C ARG A 107 -1.03 0.09 4.58
N LEU A 108 -2.16 -0.54 4.28
CA LEU A 108 -2.24 -1.71 3.40
C LEU A 108 -2.46 -1.30 1.94
N CYS A 109 -3.52 -0.54 1.66
CA CYS A 109 -3.86 -0.08 0.30
C CYS A 109 -4.90 1.04 0.35
N LYS A 110 -5.17 1.69 -0.80
CA LYS A 110 -6.34 2.57 -0.93
C LYS A 110 -7.60 1.72 -1.07
N ALA A 111 -8.72 2.19 -0.55
CA ALA A 111 -10.00 1.51 -0.72
C ALA A 111 -10.43 1.48 -2.21
N SER A 112 -10.05 2.49 -2.99
CA SER A 112 -10.25 2.53 -4.44
C SER A 112 -9.55 1.39 -5.17
N ASP A 113 -8.41 0.92 -4.65
CA ASP A 113 -7.70 -0.22 -5.22
C ASP A 113 -8.49 -1.52 -5.02
N LEU A 114 -9.39 -1.57 -4.04
CA LEU A 114 -10.33 -2.67 -3.84
C LEU A 114 -11.63 -2.52 -4.63
N GLY A 115 -11.83 -1.39 -5.33
CA GLY A 115 -13.07 -1.07 -6.05
C GLY A 115 -14.08 -0.25 -5.23
N TYR A 116 -13.71 0.21 -4.03
CA TYR A 116 -14.62 0.94 -3.14
C TYR A 116 -14.11 2.35 -2.85
N SER A 117 -14.67 3.35 -3.53
CA SER A 117 -14.34 4.75 -3.26
C SER A 117 -15.14 5.32 -2.08
N LEU A 118 -14.63 6.39 -1.46
CA LEU A 118 -15.35 7.14 -0.42
C LEU A 118 -16.74 7.57 -0.90
N GLN A 119 -16.82 8.11 -2.13
CA GLN A 119 -18.07 8.58 -2.72
C GLN A 119 -19.07 7.45 -2.93
N THR A 120 -18.64 6.33 -3.49
CA THR A 120 -19.51 5.17 -3.74
C THR A 120 -20.09 4.60 -2.45
N LEU A 121 -19.25 4.51 -1.41
CA LEU A 121 -19.69 4.04 -0.09
C LEU A 121 -20.57 5.06 0.63
N ALA A 122 -20.27 6.35 0.56
CA ALA A 122 -21.10 7.41 1.12
C ALA A 122 -22.48 7.45 0.47
N GLN A 123 -22.57 7.25 -0.84
CA GLN A 123 -23.84 7.12 -1.57
C GLN A 123 -24.59 5.86 -1.15
N LYS A 124 -23.91 4.70 -1.09
CA LYS A 124 -24.50 3.43 -0.64
C LYS A 124 -25.10 3.53 0.77
N TYR A 125 -24.37 4.15 1.69
CA TYR A 125 -24.77 4.28 3.09
C TYR A 125 -25.59 5.53 3.39
N ARG A 126 -25.79 6.41 2.40
CA ARG A 126 -26.47 7.71 2.53
C ARG A 126 -25.98 8.52 3.72
N ALA A 127 -24.68 8.46 3.99
CA ALA A 127 -24.06 9.10 5.15
C ALA A 127 -22.59 9.42 4.86
N PRO A 128 -22.05 10.55 5.37
CA PRO A 128 -20.63 10.83 5.29
C PRO A 128 -19.81 9.84 6.13
N PHE A 129 -18.53 9.68 5.80
CA PHE A 129 -17.65 8.77 6.54
C PHE A 129 -17.43 9.27 7.98
N PRO A 130 -17.59 8.41 9.00
CA PRO A 130 -17.40 8.80 10.39
C PRO A 130 -15.91 9.09 10.66
N GLY A 131 -15.61 10.30 11.16
CA GLY A 131 -14.25 10.70 11.53
C GLY A 131 -13.45 11.41 10.43
N LEU A 132 -14.11 11.95 9.41
CA LEU A 132 -13.51 12.94 8.50
C LEU A 132 -12.86 14.06 9.30
N LYS A 133 -11.53 14.25 9.16
CA LYS A 133 -10.84 15.40 9.74
C LYS A 133 -10.95 16.55 8.75
N THR A 134 -11.87 17.46 9.04
CA THR A 134 -12.29 18.62 8.24
C THR A 134 -11.18 19.24 7.38
N GLY A 135 -11.39 19.15 6.06
CA GLY A 135 -10.82 20.02 5.04
C GLY A 135 -11.67 20.12 3.77
N ARG A 136 -12.68 19.24 3.60
CA ARG A 136 -13.68 19.28 2.51
C ARG A 136 -15.04 18.73 2.97
N ALA A 137 -15.65 19.36 3.96
CA ALA A 137 -16.93 18.92 4.53
C ALA A 137 -18.17 19.14 3.61
N ASN A 138 -18.04 19.76 2.43
CA ASN A 138 -19.21 20.27 1.69
C ASN A 138 -19.56 19.58 0.36
N LEU A 139 -19.07 18.37 0.04
CA LEU A 139 -19.35 17.78 -1.28
C LEU A 139 -20.49 16.74 -1.34
N PHE A 140 -21.18 16.45 -0.25
CA PHE A 140 -22.30 15.48 -0.25
C PHE A 140 -23.59 15.98 0.41
N ALA A 141 -23.83 17.28 0.40
CA ALA A 141 -25.20 17.78 0.47
C ALA A 141 -25.82 17.63 -0.93
N VAL A 142 -26.24 16.41 -1.28
CA VAL A 142 -27.19 16.24 -2.39
C VAL A 142 -28.54 16.67 -1.85
N THR A 143 -28.85 17.95 -2.06
CA THR A 143 -30.20 18.50 -2.01
C THR A 143 -31.05 17.71 -3.00
N THR A 144 -31.93 16.86 -2.48
CA THR A 144 -33.09 16.39 -3.24
C THR A 144 -34.30 16.99 -2.58
N HIS A 145 -34.71 18.17 -3.05
CA HIS A 145 -36.09 18.63 -3.18
C HIS A 145 -36.09 19.83 -4.15
N PRO A 146 -36.80 19.75 -5.29
CA PRO A 146 -37.04 20.89 -6.15
C PRO A 146 -38.38 21.52 -5.72
N ASP A 147 -38.35 22.57 -4.91
CA ASP A 147 -39.46 23.51 -4.88
C ASP A 147 -39.00 24.83 -4.26
N GLU A 148 -39.36 25.91 -4.96
CA GLU A 148 -39.46 27.30 -4.50
C GLU A 148 -38.25 27.88 -3.73
N THR A 149 -37.54 28.92 -4.18
CA THR A 149 -38.08 30.20 -4.65
C THR A 149 -36.93 31.05 -5.20
N GLU A 150 -37.31 31.83 -6.20
CA GLU A 150 -36.63 32.96 -6.82
C GLU A 150 -36.12 33.99 -5.79
N VAL A 151 -34.83 34.37 -5.84
CA VAL A 151 -34.42 35.74 -5.44
C VAL A 151 -33.25 36.23 -6.31
N VAL A 152 -33.50 37.36 -6.95
CA VAL A 152 -32.69 38.13 -7.88
C VAL A 152 -31.56 38.90 -7.19
N ALA A 153 -30.38 38.97 -7.81
CA ALA A 153 -29.49 40.16 -7.83
C ALA A 153 -28.38 39.94 -8.89
N LYS A 154 -28.51 40.51 -10.09
CA LYS A 154 -28.06 41.86 -10.53
C LYS A 154 -26.53 41.98 -10.72
N TRP A 155 -26.16 41.88 -12.00
CA TRP A 155 -24.99 42.38 -12.77
C TRP A 155 -23.60 42.38 -12.11
#